data_AF-X1NJ75-F1
#
_entry.id   AF-X1NJ75-F1
#
_cell.length_a   1.000
_cell.length_b   1.000
_cell.length_c   1.000
_cell.angle_alpha   90.00
_cell.angle_beta   90.00
_cell.angle_gamma   90.00
#
_symmetry.space_group_name_H-M   'P 1'
#
loop_
_entity.id
_entity.type
_entity.pdbx_description
1 polymer ?
#
loop_
_entity_poly.entity_id
_entity_poly.type
_entity_poly.pdbx_seq_one_letter_code
_entity_poly.pdbx_strand_id
1 'polypeptide(L)' 'MGTHSTRMAKYEWLQRVFNAALEKNKVQDKEKLIANFCIDFGAARRTCLELLKTFEVAGKISIKGKEIIVRKK' A
#
# COMPACT_ATOMS: atom_id res chain seq x y z
N MET A 1 -7.03 9.21 20.39
CA MET A 1 -5.57 9.13 20.22
C MET A 1 -5.24 7.86 19.45
N GLY A 2 -4.98 7.95 18.14
CA GLY A 2 -4.57 6.81 17.33
C GLY A 2 -3.13 6.45 17.66
N THR A 3 -2.96 5.46 18.53
CA THR A 3 -1.67 4.95 18.99
C THR A 3 -0.79 4.54 17.82
N HIS A 4 0.52 4.82 17.94
CA HIS A 4 1.59 4.49 16.99
C HIS A 4 1.45 3.08 16.36
N SER A 5 0.91 2.13 17.14
CA SER A 5 0.57 0.76 16.75
C SER A 5 -0.36 0.64 15.54
N THR A 6 -1.37 1.52 15.40
CA THR A 6 -2.32 1.46 14.28
C THR A 6 -1.67 1.92 12.97
N ARG A 7 -0.70 2.85 13.04
CA ARG A 7 0.05 3.30 11.87
C ARG A 7 1.05 2.24 11.41
N MET A 8 1.73 1.58 12.34
CA MET A 8 2.62 0.45 12.06
C MET A 8 1.85 -0.71 11.42
N ALA A 9 0.71 -1.12 11.99
CA ALA A 9 -0.11 -2.20 11.42
C ALA A 9 -0.54 -1.94 9.96
N LYS A 10 -0.93 -0.70 9.64
CA LYS A 10 -1.26 -0.27 8.26
C LYS A 10 -0.06 -0.37 7.31
N TYR A 11 1.12 0.02 7.80
CA TYR A 11 2.36 -0.06 7.02
C TYR A 11 2.77 -1.52 6.77
N GLU A 12 2.73 -2.35 7.79
CA GLU A 12 3.04 -3.78 7.70
C GLU A 12 2.08 -4.53 6.79
N TRP A 13 0.78 -4.18 6.82
CA TRP A 13 -0.20 -4.75 5.91
C TRP A 13 0.14 -4.42 4.45
N LEU A 14 0.43 -3.14 4.15
CA LEU A 14 0.84 -2.74 2.80
C LEU A 14 2.12 -3.44 2.36
N GLN A 15 3.10 -3.56 3.25
CA GLN A 15 4.35 -4.26 2.98
C GLN A 15 4.11 -5.75 2.67
N ARG A 16 3.23 -6.43 3.42
CA ARG A 16 2.83 -7.81 3.14
C ARG A 16 2.16 -7.95 1.78
N VAL A 17 1.23 -7.05 1.46
CA VAL A 17 0.53 -7.04 0.16
C VAL A 17 1.51 -6.84 -1.00
N PHE A 18 2.49 -5.94 -0.84
CA PHE A 18 3.51 -5.71 -1.86
C PHE A 18 4.49 -6.86 -2.00
N ASN A 19 4.92 -7.47 -0.90
CA ASN A 19 5.78 -8.66 -0.95
C ASN A 19 5.07 -9.81 -1.69
N ALA A 20 3.81 -10.08 -1.38
CA ALA A 20 3.03 -11.11 -2.07
C ALA A 20 2.82 -10.80 -3.57
N ALA A 21 2.64 -9.52 -3.92
CA ALA A 21 2.54 -9.09 -5.31
C ALA A 21 3.88 -9.23 -6.05
N LEU A 22 4.99 -8.96 -5.37
CA LEU A 22 6.34 -9.11 -5.90
C LEU A 22 6.68 -10.58 -6.17
N GLU A 23 6.38 -11.48 -5.24
CA GLU A 23 6.59 -12.93 -5.41
C GLU A 23 5.79 -13.48 -6.60
N LYS A 24 4.59 -12.95 -6.82
CA LYS A 24 3.70 -13.36 -7.93
C LYS A 24 3.96 -12.59 -9.23
N ASN A 25 4.95 -11.69 -9.25
CA ASN A 25 5.22 -10.74 -10.34
C ASN A 25 3.94 -10.04 -10.86
N LYS A 26 3.02 -9.73 -9.94
CA LYS A 26 1.67 -9.30 -10.27
C LYS A 26 1.55 -7.78 -10.14
N VAL A 27 0.99 -7.15 -11.16
CA VAL A 27 0.57 -5.75 -11.10
C VAL A 27 -0.70 -5.64 -10.25
N GLN A 28 -0.67 -4.73 -9.27
CA GLN A 28 -1.78 -4.49 -8.36
C GLN A 28 -2.63 -3.32 -8.87
N ASP A 29 -3.96 -3.46 -8.84
CA ASP A 29 -4.86 -2.34 -9.12
C ASP A 29 -4.91 -1.40 -7.91
N LYS A 30 -4.63 -0.12 -8.16
CA LYS A 30 -4.55 0.92 -7.15
C LYS A 30 -5.89 1.11 -6.43
N GLU A 31 -7.00 1.12 -7.16
CA GLU A 31 -8.31 1.39 -6.56
C GLU A 31 -8.79 0.21 -5.73
N LYS A 32 -8.57 -1.02 -6.18
CA LYS A 32 -8.86 -2.24 -5.40
C LYS A 32 -8.04 -2.28 -4.11
N LEU A 33 -6.75 -1.95 -4.17
CA LEU A 33 -5.90 -1.93 -2.99
C LEU A 33 -6.34 -0.87 -1.98
N ILE A 34 -6.69 0.33 -2.46
CA ILE A 34 -7.23 1.40 -1.61
C ILE A 34 -8.57 0.99 -0.99
N ALA A 35 -9.46 0.39 -1.77
CA ALA A 35 -10.76 -0.07 -1.28
C ALA A 35 -10.59 -1.11 -0.16
N ASN A 36 -9.76 -2.13 -0.38
CA ASN A 36 -9.47 -3.16 0.63
C ASN A 36 -8.87 -2.53 1.90
N PHE A 37 -7.90 -1.62 1.76
CA PHE A 37 -7.31 -0.93 2.90
C PHE A 37 -8.35 -0.12 3.70
N CYS A 38 -9.25 0.57 3.02
CA CYS A 38 -10.31 1.34 3.66
C CYS A 38 -11.30 0.43 4.41
N ILE A 39 -11.63 -0.74 3.85
CA ILE A 39 -12.51 -1.74 4.47
C ILE A 39 -11.85 -2.35 5.71
N ASP A 40 -10.61 -2.82 5.58
CA ASP A 40 -9.90 -3.51 6.67
C ASP A 40 -9.61 -2.60 7.88
N PHE A 41 -9.27 -1.33 7.64
CA PHE A 41 -8.80 -0.43 8.69
C PHE A 41 -9.78 0.70 9.03
N GLY A 42 -10.95 0.77 8.38
CA GLY A 42 -11.91 1.88 8.54
C GLY A 42 -11.27 3.25 8.31
N ALA A 43 -10.25 3.31 7.43
CA ALA A 43 -9.39 4.48 7.28
C ALA A 43 -9.78 5.31 6.05
N ALA A 44 -9.53 6.63 6.10
CA ALA A 44 -9.75 7.50 4.96
C ALA A 44 -8.84 7.13 3.77
N ARG A 45 -9.37 7.22 2.56
CA ARG A 45 -8.61 7.02 1.30
C ARG A 45 -7.33 7.87 1.25
N ARG A 46 -7.38 9.09 1.78
CA ARG A 46 -6.24 10.00 1.89
C ARG A 46 -5.07 9.37 2.65
N THR A 47 -5.34 8.71 3.78
CA THR A 47 -4.30 8.03 4.57
C THR A 47 -3.63 6.91 3.79
N CYS A 48 -4.39 6.13 3.02
CA CYS A 48 -3.81 5.10 2.14
C CYS A 48 -2.90 5.72 1.08
N LEU A 49 -3.34 6.82 0.45
CA LEU A 49 -2.56 7.51 -0.59
C LEU A 49 -1.24 8.08 -0.04
N GLU A 50 -1.24 8.63 1.18
CA GLU A 50 -0.03 9.14 1.83
C GLU A 50 0.98 8.01 2.12
N LEU A 51 0.48 6.84 2.55
CA LEU A 51 1.32 5.67 2.74
C LEU A 51 1.88 5.18 1.40
N LEU A 52 1.05 5.05 0.36
CA LEU A 52 1.49 4.67 -0.99
C LEU A 52 2.58 5.59 -1.53
N LYS A 53 2.43 6.90 -1.37
CA LYS A 53 3.44 7.88 -1.77
C LYS A 53 4.76 7.67 -1.02
N THR A 54 4.70 7.29 0.25
CA THR A 54 5.91 6.96 1.05
C THR A 54 6.63 5.74 0.47
N PHE A 55 5.90 4.70 0.07
CA PHE A 55 6.47 3.52 -0.59
C PHE A 55 7.03 3.82 -1.98
N GLU A 56 6.40 4.72 -2.73
CA GLU A 56 6.85 5.17 -4.04
C GLU A 56 8.17 5.97 -3.94
N VAL A 57 8.23 6.94 -3.02
CA VAL A 57 9.46 7.72 -2.75
C VAL A 57 10.59 6.82 -2.25
N ALA A 58 10.28 5.78 -1.48
CA ALA A 58 11.26 4.78 -1.05
C ALA A 58 11.72 3.84 -2.18
N GLY A 59 11.17 3.96 -3.39
CA GLY A 59 11.51 3.14 -4.55
C GLY A 59 10.98 1.71 -4.50
N LYS A 60 10.11 1.39 -3.52
CA LYS A 60 9.55 0.03 -3.35
C LYS A 60 8.41 -0.26 -4.33
N ILE A 61 7.68 0.78 -4.73
CA ILE A 61 6.59 0.69 -5.72
C ILE A 61 6.71 1.81 -6.75
N SER A 62 6.06 1.64 -7.89
CA SER A 62 5.87 2.68 -8.90
C SER A 62 4.40 2.71 -9.29
N ILE A 63 3.78 3.87 -9.20
CA ILE A 63 2.37 4.04 -9.53
C ILE A 63 2.27 4.59 -10.94
N LYS A 64 1.73 3.80 -11.87
CA LYS A 64 1.45 4.21 -13.24
C LYS A 64 -0.05 4.27 -13.45
N GLY A 65 -0.63 5.47 -13.34
CA GLY A 65 -2.08 5.67 -13.46
C GLY A 65 -2.86 4.89 -12.40
N LYS A 66 -3.52 3.81 -12.82
CA LYS A 66 -4.31 2.91 -11.96
C LYS A 66 -3.55 1.67 -11.50
N GLU A 67 -2.31 1.49 -11.93
CA GLU A 67 -1.52 0.30 -11.65
C GLU A 67 -0.39 0.59 -10.66
N ILE A 68 -0.18 -0.35 -9.74
CA ILE A 68 0.94 -0.36 -8.79
C ILE A 68 1.88 -1.49 -9.19
N ILE A 69 3.09 -1.11 -9.56
CA ILE A 69 4.18 -2.02 -9.93
C ILE A 69 5.15 -2.08 -8.76
N VAL A 70 5.28 -3.24 -8.12
CA VAL A 70 6.23 -3.43 -7.01
C VAL A 70 7.61 -3.72 -7.57
N ARG A 71 8.64 -3.03 -7.07
CA ARG A 71 10.03 -3.24 -7.46
C ARG A 71 10.81 -3.89 -6.32
N LYS A 72 11.63 -4.89 -6.66
CA LYS A 72 12.64 -5.41 -5.74
C LYS A 72 13.82 -4.45 -5.79
N LYS A 73 14.20 -3.90 -4.63
CA LYS A 73 15.45 -3.17 -4.50
C LYS A 73 16.62 -4.11 -4.75
#